data_AF-A0A349BW03-F1
#
_entry.id   AF-A0A349BW03-F1
#
_cell.length_a   1.000
_cell.length_b   1.000
_cell.length_c   1.000
_cell.angle_alpha   90.00
_cell.angle_beta   90.00
_cell.angle_gamma   90.00
#
_symmetry.space_group_name_H-M   'P 1'
#
loop_
_entity.id
_entity.type
_entity.pdbx_description
1 polymer ?
#
loop_
_entity_poly.entity_id
_entity_poly.type
_entity_poly.pdbx_seq_one_letter_code
_entity_poly.pdbx_strand_id
1 'polypeptide(L)' 'DKDGILDLEDNCITVANPDQADLDGDGIGDICDNDADGDGYIIFYENACKSEDTDANSIPLDTDGDFIPNCVDTDD' A
#
# COMPACT_ATOMS: atom_id res chain seq x y z
N ASP A 1 4.26 12.62 -15.07
CA ASP A 1 2.82 12.98 -15.36
C ASP A 1 2.44 14.49 -15.24
N LYS A 2 3.40 15.43 -15.25
CA LYS A 2 3.22 16.90 -15.05
C LYS A 2 3.00 17.35 -13.59
N ASP A 3 3.37 16.54 -12.62
CA ASP A 3 3.48 16.93 -11.21
C ASP A 3 4.69 17.84 -10.89
N GLY A 4 5.69 17.87 -11.78
CA GLY A 4 6.90 18.69 -11.63
C GLY A 4 8.17 17.89 -11.37
N ILE A 5 8.07 16.56 -11.28
CA ILE A 5 9.19 15.63 -11.13
C ILE A 5 9.55 15.05 -12.51
N LEU A 6 10.84 14.76 -12.71
CA LEU A 6 11.30 14.13 -13.95
C LEU A 6 10.96 12.64 -13.91
N ASP A 7 10.50 12.06 -15.01
CA ASP A 7 10.13 10.63 -15.11
C ASP A 7 11.22 9.63 -14.61
N LEU A 8 12.49 10.03 -14.54
CA LEU A 8 13.60 9.20 -14.02
C LEU A 8 13.81 9.30 -12.50
N GLU A 9 13.21 10.30 -11.87
CA GLU A 9 13.27 10.61 -10.43
C GLU A 9 11.88 10.46 -9.77
N ASP A 10 10.85 10.16 -10.56
CA ASP A 10 9.44 10.10 -10.19
C ASP A 10 9.08 8.68 -9.69
N ASN A 11 8.73 8.58 -8.41
CA ASN A 11 8.30 7.31 -7.79
C ASN A 11 6.88 6.87 -8.24
N CYS A 12 6.16 7.71 -9.00
CA CYS A 12 4.88 7.38 -9.62
C CYS A 12 4.77 7.92 -11.06
N ILE A 13 5.61 7.43 -11.98
CA ILE A 13 5.75 7.89 -13.39
C ILE A 13 4.46 8.24 -14.18
N THR A 14 3.31 7.66 -13.82
CA THR A 14 2.01 7.88 -14.48
C THR A 14 0.94 8.60 -13.63
N VAL A 15 1.18 8.86 -12.34
CA VAL A 15 0.21 9.40 -11.39
C VAL A 15 0.80 10.56 -10.60
N ALA A 16 0.27 11.76 -10.84
CA ALA A 16 0.87 12.99 -10.31
C ALA A 16 0.88 13.04 -8.77
N ASN A 17 2.08 13.04 -8.19
CA ASN A 17 2.35 13.19 -6.76
C ASN A 17 3.54 14.14 -6.52
N PRO A 18 3.30 15.48 -6.56
CA PRO A 18 4.37 16.47 -6.39
C PRO A 18 5.13 16.40 -5.06
N ASP A 19 4.57 15.75 -4.04
CA ASP A 19 5.19 15.52 -2.73
C ASP A 19 6.08 14.28 -2.68
N GLN A 20 5.98 13.38 -3.68
CA GLN A 20 6.76 12.14 -3.80
C GLN A 20 6.76 11.35 -2.49
N ALA A 21 5.58 11.29 -1.84
CA ALA A 21 5.40 10.48 -0.65
C ALA A 21 5.66 9.00 -0.97
N ASP A 22 6.34 8.32 -0.05
CA ASP A 22 6.85 6.95 -0.12
C ASP A 22 7.05 6.51 1.34
N LEU A 23 5.98 6.00 1.93
CA LEU A 23 5.84 5.76 3.35
C LEU A 23 6.65 4.55 3.82
N ASP A 24 6.71 3.49 3.00
CA ASP A 24 7.46 2.27 3.29
C ASP A 24 8.92 2.32 2.79
N GLY A 25 9.22 3.22 1.85
CA GLY A 25 10.56 3.47 1.32
C GLY A 25 10.99 2.47 0.25
N ASP A 26 10.06 1.81 -0.44
CA ASP A 26 10.36 0.83 -1.49
C ASP A 26 10.68 1.47 -2.86
N GLY A 27 10.41 2.77 -3.01
CA GLY A 27 10.62 3.57 -4.21
C GLY A 27 9.41 3.65 -5.15
N ILE A 28 8.26 3.14 -4.75
CA ILE A 28 6.94 3.35 -5.33
C ILE A 28 6.23 4.40 -4.48
N GLY A 29 5.65 5.44 -5.09
CA GLY A 29 4.99 6.46 -4.29
C GLY A 29 3.65 6.01 -3.73
N ASP A 30 3.27 6.50 -2.55
CA ASP A 30 2.04 6.10 -1.81
C ASP A 30 0.78 6.07 -2.69
N ILE A 31 0.67 6.99 -3.66
CA ILE A 31 -0.51 7.11 -4.52
C ILE A 31 -0.59 6.03 -5.61
N CYS A 32 0.54 5.39 -5.94
CA CYS A 32 0.64 4.35 -6.95
C CYS A 32 1.15 3.01 -6.39
N ASP A 33 1.44 2.96 -5.10
CA ASP A 33 1.69 1.74 -4.34
C ASP A 33 0.36 1.09 -3.94
N ASN A 34 0.33 -0.24 -3.98
CA ASN A 34 -0.79 -1.04 -3.53
C ASN A 34 -0.65 -1.52 -2.08
N ASP A 35 0.48 -1.28 -1.42
CA ASP A 35 0.83 -1.65 -0.04
C ASP A 35 1.62 -0.48 0.59
N ALA A 36 0.95 0.67 0.74
CA ALA A 36 1.63 1.95 1.00
C ALA A 36 2.43 1.99 2.31
N ASP A 37 2.09 1.18 3.32
CA ASP A 37 2.83 1.11 4.58
C ASP A 37 3.77 -0.10 4.69
N GLY A 38 3.77 -0.99 3.69
CA GLY A 38 4.68 -2.12 3.57
C GLY A 38 4.46 -3.20 4.62
N ASP A 39 3.25 -3.35 5.15
CA ASP A 39 2.92 -4.38 6.15
C ASP A 39 2.65 -5.77 5.53
N GLY A 40 2.56 -5.83 4.20
CA GLY A 40 2.36 -7.02 3.40
C GLY A 40 0.91 -7.25 2.97
N TYR A 41 -0.02 -6.36 3.33
CA TYR A 41 -1.42 -6.42 2.92
C TYR A 41 -1.79 -5.28 2.00
N ILE A 42 -2.30 -5.64 0.81
CA ILE A 42 -2.68 -4.62 -0.16
C ILE A 42 -3.87 -3.78 0.35
N ILE A 43 -3.92 -2.51 -0.05
CA ILE A 43 -4.97 -1.52 0.27
C ILE A 43 -6.40 -2.08 0.12
N PHE A 44 -6.61 -3.00 -0.84
CA PHE A 44 -7.91 -3.67 -0.99
C PHE A 44 -8.30 -4.53 0.23
N TYR A 45 -7.36 -5.33 0.74
CA TYR A 45 -7.58 -6.14 1.93
C TYR A 45 -7.67 -5.28 3.17
N GLU A 46 -6.90 -4.21 3.23
CA GLU A 46 -6.93 -3.29 4.35
C GLU A 46 -8.27 -2.59 4.50
N ASN A 47 -8.77 -2.02 3.40
CA ASN A 47 -10.09 -1.40 3.35
C ASN A 47 -11.21 -2.41 3.68
N ALA A 48 -11.05 -3.67 3.28
CA ALA A 48 -12.01 -4.73 3.59
C ALA A 48 -12.01 -5.09 5.09
N CYS A 49 -10.82 -5.14 5.70
CA CYS A 49 -10.63 -5.53 7.10
C CYS A 49 -10.64 -4.38 8.08
N LYS A 50 -10.66 -3.14 7.58
CA LYS A 50 -10.55 -1.90 8.37
C LYS A 50 -9.22 -1.84 9.14
N SER A 51 -8.14 -2.28 8.50
CA SER A 51 -6.81 -1.81 8.87
C SER A 51 -6.56 -0.43 8.28
N GLU A 52 -5.60 0.28 8.85
CA GLU A 52 -5.14 1.58 8.39
C GLU A 52 -4.01 1.39 7.38
N ASP A 53 -4.20 1.87 6.15
CA ASP A 53 -3.27 1.82 5.00
C ASP A 53 -2.06 2.77 5.12
N THR A 54 -1.81 3.25 6.33
CA THR A 54 -0.77 4.23 6.66
C THR A 54 -0.05 3.93 7.97
N ASP A 55 -0.32 2.75 8.57
CA ASP A 55 0.31 2.30 9.81
C ASP A 55 0.67 0.84 9.67
N ALA A 56 1.95 0.57 9.42
CA ALA A 56 2.49 -0.78 9.24
C ALA A 56 2.31 -1.74 10.44
N ASN A 57 1.75 -1.26 11.56
CA ASN A 57 1.39 -2.07 12.72
C ASN A 57 -0.11 -2.41 12.76
N SER A 58 -0.92 -1.83 11.87
CA SER A 58 -2.35 -2.03 11.75
C SER A 58 -2.66 -3.30 10.95
N ILE A 59 -1.98 -4.41 11.21
CA ILE A 59 -2.06 -5.61 10.36
C ILE A 59 -3.45 -6.29 10.48
N PRO A 60 -4.12 -6.63 9.36
CA PRO A 60 -5.29 -7.50 9.35
C PRO A 60 -5.03 -8.85 10.06
N LEU A 61 -6.04 -9.41 10.73
CA LEU A 61 -5.92 -10.75 11.28
C LEU A 61 -5.90 -11.78 10.14
N ASP A 62 -4.85 -12.60 10.10
CA ASP A 62 -4.67 -13.76 9.23
C ASP A 62 -4.31 -14.97 10.13
N THR A 63 -5.21 -15.96 10.18
CA THR A 63 -5.14 -17.05 11.16
C THR A 63 -4.35 -18.24 10.67
N ASP A 64 -4.39 -18.54 9.37
CA ASP A 64 -3.71 -19.68 8.77
C ASP A 64 -2.39 -19.28 8.07
N GLY A 65 -2.18 -17.98 7.83
CA GLY A 65 -0.94 -17.38 7.38
C GLY A 65 -0.74 -17.44 5.86
N ASP A 66 -1.82 -17.44 5.08
CA ASP A 66 -1.77 -17.53 3.62
C ASP A 66 -1.74 -16.15 2.90
N PHE A 67 -1.71 -15.05 3.68
CA PHE A 67 -1.78 -13.64 3.25
C PHE A 67 -3.16 -13.18 2.75
N ILE A 68 -4.21 -13.95 3.01
CA ILE A 68 -5.60 -13.54 2.85
C ILE A 68 -6.18 -13.35 4.27
N PRO A 69 -6.55 -12.13 4.67
CA PRO A 69 -7.05 -11.93 6.02
C PRO A 69 -8.40 -12.61 6.28
N ASN A 70 -8.63 -13.05 7.52
CA ASN A 70 -9.89 -13.64 8.02
C ASN A 70 -11.18 -12.88 7.63
N CYS A 71 -11.09 -11.57 7.40
CA CYS A 71 -12.26 -10.76 7.08
C CYS A 71 -12.77 -10.99 5.64
N VAL A 72 -11.91 -11.52 4.76
CA VAL A 72 -12.17 -11.82 3.33
C VAL A 72 -11.84 -13.26 2.96
N ASP A 73 -11.14 -13.98 3.83
CA ASP A 73 -10.84 -15.39 3.72
C ASP A 73 -12.06 -16.25 4.14
N THR A 74 -12.22 -17.39 3.47
CA THR A 74 -13.28 -18.36 3.69
C THR A 74 -12.79 -19.67 4.32
N ASP A 75 -11.48 -19.84 4.47
CA ASP A 75 -10.85 -21.09 4.89
C ASP A 75 -9.80 -20.99 6.01
N ASP A 76 -9.91 -19.96 6.87
CA ASP A 76 -9.21 -19.83 8.18
C ASP A 76 -9.03 -21.13 9.03
#